data_AF-F3FLV5-F1
#
_entry.id   AF-F3FLV5-F1
#
_cell.length_a   1.000
_cell.length_b   1.000
_cell.length_c   1.000
_cell.angle_alpha   90.00
_cell.angle_beta   90.00
_cell.angle_gamma   90.00
#
_symmetry.space_group_name_H-M   'P 1'
#
loop_
_entity.id
_entity.type
_entity.pdbx_description
1 polymer ?
#
loop_
_entity_poly.entity_id
_entity_poly.type
_entity_poly.pdbx_seq_one_letter_code
_entity_poly.pdbx_strand_id
1 'polypeptide(L)'
;MYIFRYASQPPADKPVCIALQQAPLGKGSIDFFPAEGVSKNMLTRLGDTIVARVKGGITTVLITEYHMFDAVIDPIDLRIDRIDTSTAIMRNFTIAATAEPSAAISSTLTPVALKLVAHLQGEGDVMSTEGWTGEPDGSRRLEGFSILWDDKPAGVDLVYTSTVAGSGPSPNVATGAFTGTRGKSLPLVSAGFSLVGPDRHFYELSGHLVFRGAAPQVIVANQMMYGPTGTEPLVALHICIAPATKMNAARYKSPWENSALTQKISSTGQMA
;
A
#
# COMPACT_ATOMS: atom_id res chain seq x y z
N MET A 1 8.15 11.96 6.26
CA MET A 1 7.23 12.65 7.20
C MET A 1 5.82 12.11 6.98
N TYR A 2 4.84 12.45 7.84
CA TYR A 2 3.45 12.00 7.72
C TYR A 2 2.49 13.16 8.00
N ILE A 3 1.26 13.08 7.49
CA ILE A 3 0.15 13.98 7.78
C ILE A 3 -1.01 13.13 8.28
N PHE A 4 -1.53 13.47 9.45
CA PHE A 4 -2.76 12.92 10.01
C PHE A 4 -3.87 13.95 9.80
N ARG A 5 -5.00 13.55 9.19
CA ARG A 5 -6.12 14.43 8.89
C ARG A 5 -7.43 13.83 9.38
N TYR A 6 -8.17 14.58 10.18
CA TYR A 6 -9.50 14.21 10.61
C TYR A 6 -10.50 14.42 9.47
N ALA A 7 -11.13 13.35 9.00
CA ALA A 7 -11.96 13.33 7.79
C ALA A 7 -13.41 12.96 8.07
N SER A 8 -13.86 13.13 9.32
CA SER A 8 -15.26 12.98 9.71
C SER A 8 -15.88 14.30 10.13
N GLN A 9 -17.21 14.32 10.18
CA GLN A 9 -17.99 15.41 10.74
C GLN A 9 -19.14 14.80 11.57
N PRO A 10 -18.85 14.32 12.80
CA PRO A 10 -19.89 13.76 13.65
C PRO A 10 -20.92 14.83 14.04
N PRO A 11 -22.14 14.42 14.45
CA PRO A 11 -23.15 15.35 14.94
C PRO A 11 -22.62 16.25 16.07
N ALA A 12 -23.02 17.52 16.09
CA ALA A 12 -22.49 18.51 17.03
C ALA A 12 -22.79 18.16 18.50
N ASP A 13 -23.87 17.41 18.76
CA ASP A 13 -24.26 16.92 20.08
C ASP A 13 -23.49 15.66 20.53
N LYS A 14 -22.74 15.03 19.62
CA LYS A 14 -21.94 13.82 19.87
C LYS A 14 -20.54 13.95 19.27
N PRO A 15 -19.71 14.88 19.77
CA PRO A 15 -18.37 15.07 19.24
C PRO A 15 -17.50 13.85 19.54
N VAL A 16 -16.69 13.45 18.56
CA VAL A 16 -15.68 12.41 18.71
C VAL A 16 -14.32 13.02 18.40
N CYS A 17 -13.34 12.86 19.29
CA CYS A 17 -12.00 13.40 19.07
C CYS A 17 -10.92 12.33 19.10
N ILE A 18 -9.84 12.57 18.37
CA ILE A 18 -8.69 11.66 18.27
C ILE A 18 -7.47 12.35 18.85
N ALA A 19 -6.80 11.71 19.81
CA ALA A 19 -5.49 12.12 20.29
C ALA A 19 -4.38 11.27 19.68
N LEU A 20 -3.29 11.93 19.30
CA LEU A 20 -2.07 11.28 18.79
C LEU A 20 -0.94 11.41 19.81
N GLN A 21 -0.35 10.27 20.18
CA GLN A 21 0.77 10.20 21.11
C GLN A 21 1.86 9.28 20.59
N GLN A 22 3.12 9.52 20.97
CA GLN A 22 4.16 8.52 20.74
C GLN A 22 3.91 7.34 21.67
N ALA A 23 3.83 6.13 21.12
CA ALA A 23 3.81 4.91 21.91
C ALA A 23 5.24 4.57 22.40
N PRO A 24 5.40 3.91 23.56
CA PRO A 24 6.71 3.50 24.08
C PRO A 24 7.30 2.29 23.32
N LEU A 25 7.01 2.17 22.03
CA LEU A 25 7.42 1.07 21.17
C LEU A 25 8.30 1.59 20.04
N GLY A 26 9.45 0.94 19.84
CA GLY A 26 10.46 1.31 18.84
C GLY A 26 11.65 2.07 19.43
N LYS A 27 12.71 2.22 18.63
CA LYS A 27 13.94 2.94 19.00
C LYS A 27 13.99 4.36 18.43
N GLY A 28 13.06 4.71 17.55
CA GLY A 28 12.90 6.05 16.99
C GLY A 28 12.01 6.95 17.84
N SER A 29 12.03 8.24 17.52
CA SER A 29 11.17 9.28 18.12
C SER A 29 10.28 9.93 17.07
N ILE A 30 9.21 10.59 17.49
CA ILE A 30 8.33 11.34 16.61
C ILE A 30 8.08 12.75 17.15
N ASP A 31 8.21 13.75 16.27
CA ASP A 31 7.75 15.11 16.57
C ASP A 31 6.40 15.33 15.91
N PHE A 32 5.48 15.97 16.62
CA PHE A 32 4.18 16.39 16.10
C PHE A 32 4.16 17.91 15.89
N PHE A 33 3.60 18.34 14.77
CA PHE A 33 3.41 19.72 14.36
C PHE A 33 1.91 19.94 14.08
N PRO A 34 1.13 20.30 15.10
CA PRO A 34 -0.28 20.61 14.94
C PRO A 34 -0.50 21.82 14.02
N ALA A 35 -1.54 21.76 13.19
CA ALA A 35 -2.00 22.91 12.43
C ALA A 35 -2.66 23.97 13.33
N GLU A 36 -2.94 25.15 12.78
CA GLU A 36 -3.65 26.21 13.50
C GLU A 36 -4.98 25.71 14.07
N GLY A 37 -5.23 26.01 15.35
CA GLY A 37 -6.44 25.57 16.05
C GLY A 37 -6.41 24.13 16.58
N VAL A 38 -5.37 23.34 16.29
CA VAL A 38 -5.16 22.01 16.87
C VAL A 38 -4.25 22.13 18.09
N SER A 39 -4.72 21.66 19.25
CA SER A 39 -3.96 21.73 20.50
C SER A 39 -3.71 20.33 21.08
N LYS A 40 -2.57 20.13 21.75
CA LYS A 40 -2.21 18.88 22.44
C LYS A 40 -2.32 17.62 21.55
N ASN A 41 -2.08 17.77 20.25
CA ASN A 41 -2.25 16.72 19.25
C ASN A 41 -3.66 16.09 19.22
N MET A 42 -4.69 16.88 19.52
CA MET A 42 -6.08 16.46 19.55
C MET A 42 -6.83 16.99 18.33
N LEU A 43 -7.28 16.06 17.48
CA LEU A 43 -8.08 16.30 16.30
C LEU A 43 -9.57 16.23 16.66
N THR A 44 -10.32 17.30 16.38
CA THR A 44 -11.68 17.49 16.89
C THR A 44 -12.70 17.83 15.80
N ARG A 45 -12.24 18.34 14.66
CA ARG A 45 -13.09 18.88 13.59
C ARG A 45 -12.60 18.41 12.23
N LEU A 46 -13.54 18.36 11.27
CA LEU A 46 -13.24 18.11 9.86
C LEU A 46 -12.09 19.02 9.38
N GLY A 47 -11.04 18.41 8.85
CA GLY A 47 -9.89 19.13 8.32
C GLY A 47 -8.77 19.40 9.34
N ASP A 48 -9.00 19.16 10.64
CA ASP A 48 -7.93 19.24 11.64
C ASP A 48 -6.76 18.34 11.19
N THR A 49 -5.56 18.89 11.24
CA THR A 49 -4.37 18.26 10.66
C THR A 49 -3.19 18.32 11.63
N ILE A 50 -2.44 17.22 11.73
CA ILE A 50 -1.15 17.17 12.41
C ILE A 50 -0.11 16.60 11.46
N VAL A 51 0.98 17.33 11.25
CA VAL A 51 2.16 16.79 10.55
C VAL A 51 3.04 16.09 11.57
N ALA A 52 3.57 14.93 11.24
CA ALA A 52 4.49 14.21 12.10
C ALA A 52 5.81 13.86 11.41
N ARG A 53 6.92 14.03 12.14
CA ARG A 53 8.26 13.69 11.67
C ARG A 53 8.85 12.59 12.55
N VAL A 54 9.08 11.43 11.93
CA VAL A 54 9.81 10.32 12.55
C VAL A 54 11.32 10.57 12.44
N LYS A 55 12.06 10.28 13.52
CA LYS A 55 13.51 10.47 13.64
C LYS A 55 14.16 9.24 14.28
N GLY A 56 15.42 8.97 13.93
CA GLY A 56 16.28 8.04 14.68
C GLY A 56 15.88 6.56 14.64
N GLY A 57 14.96 6.17 13.75
CA GLY A 57 14.56 4.77 13.56
C GLY A 57 13.05 4.58 13.46
N ILE A 58 12.60 3.34 13.67
CA ILE A 58 11.17 2.98 13.70
C ILE A 58 10.56 3.42 15.03
N THR A 59 9.38 4.05 14.96
CA THR A 59 8.59 4.49 16.10
C THR A 59 7.11 4.18 15.85
N THR A 60 6.31 4.15 16.91
CA THR A 60 4.89 3.82 16.85
C THR A 60 4.06 5.01 17.37
N VAL A 61 2.92 5.27 16.74
CA VAL A 61 1.94 6.26 17.20
C VAL A 61 0.78 5.53 17.85
N LEU A 62 0.45 5.93 19.08
CA LEU A 62 -0.79 5.58 19.74
C LEU A 62 -1.89 6.54 19.28
N ILE A 63 -3.00 5.98 18.81
CA ILE A 63 -4.18 6.71 18.36
C ILE A 63 -5.29 6.37 19.35
N THR A 64 -5.76 7.39 20.08
CA THR A 64 -6.82 7.23 21.07
C THR A 64 -8.04 7.99 20.61
N GLU A 65 -9.16 7.29 20.44
CA GLU A 65 -10.45 7.87 20.11
C GLU A 65 -11.27 8.07 21.39
N TYR A 66 -11.82 9.26 21.59
CA TYR A 66 -12.65 9.62 22.74
C TYR A 66 -14.10 9.82 22.32
N HIS A 67 -14.99 9.15 23.04
CA HIS A 67 -16.42 9.11 22.77
C HIS A 67 -17.20 9.58 23.99
N MET A 68 -18.39 10.11 23.77
CA MET A 68 -19.35 10.33 24.85
C MET A 68 -19.86 8.99 25.36
N PHE A 69 -20.02 8.89 26.69
CA PHE A 69 -20.54 7.70 27.34
C PHE A 69 -21.94 7.37 26.81
N ASP A 70 -22.21 6.09 26.54
CA ASP A 70 -23.52 5.57 26.07
C ASP A 70 -23.96 5.99 24.64
N ALA A 71 -23.05 6.50 23.80
CA ALA A 71 -23.36 6.80 22.39
C ALA A 71 -23.21 5.56 21.49
N VAL A 72 -24.16 5.37 20.56
CA VAL A 72 -23.94 4.52 19.37
C VAL A 72 -22.99 5.27 18.44
N ILE A 73 -21.87 4.64 18.10
CA ILE A 73 -20.72 5.26 17.44
C ILE A 73 -20.78 4.98 15.93
N ASP A 74 -20.83 6.05 15.14
CA ASP A 74 -20.47 5.96 13.73
C ASP A 74 -18.94 6.00 13.60
N PRO A 75 -18.32 5.14 12.78
CA PRO A 75 -16.87 5.09 12.64
C PRO A 75 -16.30 6.43 12.16
N ILE A 76 -15.21 6.89 12.79
CA ILE A 76 -14.48 8.10 12.41
C ILE A 76 -13.38 7.78 11.39
N ASP A 77 -13.27 8.60 10.34
CA ASP A 77 -12.22 8.53 9.33
C ASP A 77 -11.02 9.39 9.74
N LEU A 78 -9.89 8.73 10.01
CA LEU A 78 -8.59 9.34 10.18
C LEU A 78 -7.71 8.98 8.99
N ARG A 79 -7.37 9.98 8.18
CA ARG A 79 -6.49 9.79 7.02
C ARG A 79 -5.04 10.01 7.39
N ILE A 80 -4.18 9.10 6.95
CA ILE A 80 -2.74 9.16 7.21
C ILE A 80 -2.00 9.13 5.87
N ASP A 81 -1.41 10.26 5.50
CA ASP A 81 -0.66 10.43 4.26
C ASP A 81 0.85 10.50 4.57
N ARG A 82 1.68 9.77 3.83
CA ARG A 82 3.15 9.91 3.93
C ARG A 82 3.62 11.07 3.05
N ILE A 83 4.32 12.02 3.65
CA ILE A 83 5.09 13.02 2.91
C ILE A 83 6.43 12.39 2.55
N ASP A 84 6.68 12.24 1.24
CA ASP A 84 8.01 11.95 0.74
C ASP A 84 8.95 13.10 1.13
N THR A 85 10.16 12.74 1.54
CA THR A 85 11.24 13.69 1.86
C THR A 85 12.55 13.25 1.22
N SER A 86 12.48 12.37 0.21
CA SER A 86 13.63 11.89 -0.53
C SER A 86 14.15 12.94 -1.52
N THR A 87 15.36 12.73 -2.01
CA THR A 87 15.97 13.57 -3.06
C THR A 87 15.18 13.56 -4.37
N ALA A 88 14.25 12.63 -4.57
CA ALA A 88 13.36 12.59 -5.73
C ALA A 88 12.44 13.82 -5.84
N ILE A 89 12.27 14.60 -4.77
CA ILE A 89 11.49 15.84 -4.75
C ILE A 89 12.27 17.01 -5.34
N MET A 90 13.60 16.90 -5.45
CA MET A 90 14.41 17.94 -6.07
C MET A 90 13.98 18.10 -7.53
N ARG A 91 13.32 19.22 -7.83
CA ARG A 91 13.08 19.62 -9.22
C ARG A 91 14.42 20.00 -9.83
N ASN A 92 14.91 19.19 -10.76
CA ASN A 92 16.02 19.58 -11.60
C ASN A 92 15.58 20.78 -12.44
N PHE A 93 16.19 21.95 -12.23
CA PHE A 93 15.99 23.15 -13.06
C PHE A 93 16.73 23.05 -14.41
N THR A 94 16.99 21.84 -14.91
CA THR A 94 17.34 21.67 -16.31
C THR A 94 16.10 22.01 -17.12
N ILE A 95 16.22 22.98 -18.02
CA ILE A 95 15.25 23.21 -19.09
C ILE A 95 15.16 21.88 -19.83
N ALA A 96 14.17 21.08 -19.46
CA ALA A 96 13.83 19.88 -20.17
C ALA A 96 13.37 20.37 -21.55
N ALA A 97 14.12 20.01 -22.59
CA ALA A 97 13.52 19.84 -23.91
C ALA A 97 12.20 19.12 -23.67
N THR A 98 11.11 19.70 -24.18
CA THR A 98 9.73 19.20 -24.02
C THR A 98 9.78 17.69 -24.01
N ALA A 99 9.69 17.11 -22.82
CA ALA A 99 9.50 15.68 -22.71
C ALA A 99 8.17 15.46 -23.41
N GLU A 100 8.22 14.72 -24.52
CA GLU A 100 7.02 14.19 -25.13
C GLU A 100 6.17 13.63 -23.99
N PRO A 101 4.86 13.93 -23.96
CA PRO A 101 3.99 13.44 -22.91
C PRO A 101 4.21 11.93 -22.84
N SER A 102 4.87 11.49 -21.75
CA SER A 102 4.91 10.08 -21.38
C SER A 102 3.48 9.63 -21.47
N ALA A 103 3.23 8.75 -22.45
CA ALA A 103 1.89 8.41 -22.90
C ALA A 103 1.01 8.29 -21.66
N ALA A 104 -0.02 9.15 -21.59
CA ALA A 104 -1.09 8.96 -20.65
C ALA A 104 -1.46 7.49 -20.79
N ILE A 105 -1.27 6.73 -19.72
CA ILE A 105 -1.65 5.32 -19.69
C ILE A 105 -3.14 5.36 -20.03
N SER A 106 -3.47 4.96 -21.25
CA SER A 106 -4.85 4.90 -21.68
C SER A 106 -5.50 3.92 -20.73
N SER A 107 -6.48 4.40 -19.97
CA SER A 107 -7.25 3.60 -19.02
C SER A 107 -8.17 2.67 -19.80
N THR A 108 -7.59 1.64 -20.42
CA THR A 108 -8.28 0.37 -20.66
C THR A 108 -8.02 -0.47 -19.43
N LEU A 109 -8.87 -0.29 -18.41
CA LEU A 109 -8.84 -0.93 -17.09
C LEU A 109 -8.87 -2.46 -17.22
N THR A 110 -7.72 -3.04 -17.53
CA THR A 110 -7.50 -4.48 -17.57
C THR A 110 -6.49 -4.81 -16.49
N PRO A 111 -6.79 -5.80 -15.63
CA PRO A 111 -5.79 -6.35 -14.73
C PRO A 111 -4.52 -6.73 -15.48
N VAL A 112 -3.39 -6.56 -14.81
CA VAL A 112 -2.11 -7.05 -15.29
C VAL A 112 -2.20 -8.55 -15.52
N ALA A 113 -1.70 -9.02 -16.67
CA ALA A 113 -1.56 -10.44 -16.93
C ALA A 113 -0.47 -11.03 -16.02
N LEU A 114 -0.89 -11.82 -15.03
CA LEU A 114 0.02 -12.54 -14.14
C LEU A 114 0.00 -14.02 -14.49
N LYS A 115 1.19 -14.59 -14.61
CA LYS A 115 1.36 -16.01 -14.82
C LYS A 115 1.81 -16.67 -13.52
N LEU A 116 1.00 -17.59 -13.02
CA LEU A 116 1.25 -18.30 -11.78
C LEU A 116 1.71 -19.73 -12.11
N VAL A 117 2.82 -20.16 -11.51
CA VAL A 117 3.28 -21.54 -11.55
C VAL A 117 3.27 -22.07 -10.12
N ALA A 118 2.55 -23.14 -9.86
CA ALA A 118 2.47 -23.74 -8.52
C ALA A 118 2.78 -25.23 -8.56
N HIS A 119 3.46 -25.72 -7.53
CA HIS A 119 3.67 -27.14 -7.34
C HIS A 119 2.55 -27.71 -6.46
N LEU A 120 1.69 -28.53 -7.04
CA LEU A 120 0.58 -29.18 -6.35
C LEU A 120 0.93 -30.62 -5.95
N GLN A 121 0.47 -31.01 -4.76
CA GLN A 121 0.64 -32.37 -4.25
C GLN A 121 0.13 -33.41 -5.26
N GLY A 122 1.03 -34.32 -5.65
CA GLY A 122 0.70 -35.47 -6.51
C GLY A 122 0.46 -35.13 -7.98
N GLU A 123 0.55 -33.87 -8.37
CA GLU A 123 0.33 -33.39 -9.74
C GLU A 123 1.60 -32.75 -10.32
N GLY A 124 2.40 -32.09 -9.48
CA GLY A 124 3.60 -31.39 -9.91
C GLY A 124 3.35 -29.93 -10.26
N ASP A 125 4.15 -29.37 -11.16
CA ASP A 125 4.04 -27.97 -11.54
C ASP A 125 2.84 -27.77 -12.48
N VAL A 126 1.88 -26.96 -12.04
CA VAL A 126 0.77 -26.46 -12.85
C VAL A 126 0.95 -24.98 -13.14
N MET A 127 0.40 -24.52 -14.26
CA MET A 127 0.58 -23.16 -14.75
C MET A 127 -0.75 -22.54 -15.13
N SER A 128 -0.95 -21.28 -14.76
CA SER A 128 -2.14 -20.50 -15.09
C SER A 128 -1.75 -19.10 -15.53
N THR A 129 -2.46 -18.55 -16.51
CA THR A 129 -2.33 -17.17 -16.99
C THR A 129 -3.44 -16.26 -16.46
N GLU A 130 -4.34 -16.79 -15.61
CA GLU A 130 -5.48 -16.07 -15.05
C GLU A 130 -5.22 -15.63 -13.59
N GLY A 131 -3.96 -15.70 -13.12
CA GLY A 131 -3.60 -15.34 -11.75
C GLY A 131 -4.10 -16.32 -10.67
N TRP A 132 -4.74 -17.42 -11.04
CA TRP A 132 -5.30 -18.43 -10.14
C TRP A 132 -4.59 -19.78 -10.22
N THR A 133 -4.42 -20.48 -9.09
CA THR A 133 -4.01 -21.90 -9.06
C THR A 133 -4.64 -22.65 -7.89
N GLY A 134 -4.74 -23.96 -8.03
CA GLY A 134 -5.36 -24.84 -7.04
C GLY A 134 -6.88 -24.80 -7.11
N GLU A 135 -7.53 -25.44 -6.15
CA GLU A 135 -8.99 -25.58 -6.10
C GLU A 135 -9.45 -25.24 -4.69
N PRO A 136 -10.39 -24.29 -4.48
CA PRO A 136 -10.83 -23.90 -3.13
C PRO A 136 -11.38 -25.07 -2.33
N ASP A 137 -12.19 -25.91 -3.00
CA ASP A 137 -12.82 -27.10 -2.43
C ASP A 137 -11.99 -28.37 -2.65
N GLY A 138 -10.79 -28.22 -3.22
CA GLY A 138 -9.91 -29.32 -3.57
C GLY A 138 -9.19 -29.92 -2.38
N SER A 139 -8.76 -31.17 -2.54
CA SER A 139 -7.93 -31.85 -1.54
C SER A 139 -6.43 -31.65 -1.74
N ARG A 140 -5.99 -31.17 -2.92
CA ARG A 140 -4.56 -30.97 -3.24
C ARG A 140 -4.05 -29.68 -2.60
N ARG A 141 -2.90 -29.78 -1.92
CA ARG A 141 -2.22 -28.63 -1.31
C ARG A 141 -1.12 -28.08 -2.23
N LEU A 142 -0.82 -26.80 -2.08
CA LEU A 142 0.35 -26.16 -2.66
C LEU A 142 1.59 -26.50 -1.80
N GLU A 143 2.68 -26.88 -2.45
CA GLU A 143 4.01 -27.06 -1.83
C GLU A 143 4.93 -25.88 -2.08
N GLY A 144 4.66 -25.13 -3.16
CA GLY A 144 5.41 -23.94 -3.55
C GLY A 144 4.81 -23.26 -4.78
N PHE A 145 5.22 -22.03 -5.05
CA PHE A 145 4.78 -21.27 -6.23
C PHE A 145 5.79 -20.20 -6.67
N SER A 146 5.62 -19.71 -7.89
CA SER A 146 6.27 -18.52 -8.43
C SER A 146 5.27 -17.70 -9.25
N ILE A 147 5.37 -16.38 -9.16
CA ILE A 147 4.52 -15.44 -9.89
C ILE A 147 5.38 -14.71 -10.90
N LEU A 148 5.02 -14.81 -12.17
CA LEU A 148 5.61 -14.06 -13.25
C LEU A 148 4.70 -12.89 -13.60
N TRP A 149 5.31 -11.73 -13.74
CA TRP A 149 4.66 -10.51 -14.18
C TRP A 149 5.34 -10.12 -15.50
N ASP A 150 4.78 -10.62 -16.60
CA ASP A 150 5.30 -10.32 -17.93
C ASP A 150 5.03 -8.84 -18.25
N ASP A 151 5.96 -8.18 -18.94
CA ASP A 151 5.92 -6.74 -19.22
C ASP A 151 5.80 -5.86 -17.97
N LYS A 152 6.34 -6.31 -16.84
CA LYS A 152 6.37 -5.57 -15.58
C LYS A 152 6.96 -4.17 -15.75
N PRO A 153 6.21 -3.11 -15.41
CA PRO A 153 6.69 -1.74 -15.50
C PRO A 153 7.90 -1.49 -14.61
N ALA A 154 8.80 -0.61 -15.05
CA ALA A 154 9.91 -0.16 -14.22
C ALA A 154 9.37 0.51 -12.93
N GLY A 155 10.13 0.39 -11.84
CA GLY A 155 9.80 1.04 -10.58
C GLY A 155 8.71 0.35 -9.74
N VAL A 156 8.15 -0.77 -10.19
CA VAL A 156 7.23 -1.61 -9.39
C VAL A 156 7.62 -3.09 -9.44
N ASP A 157 7.40 -3.80 -8.33
CA ASP A 157 7.48 -5.25 -8.27
C ASP A 157 6.49 -5.84 -7.28
N LEU A 158 6.20 -7.13 -7.43
CA LEU A 158 5.55 -7.95 -6.43
C LEU A 158 6.62 -8.76 -5.69
N VAL A 159 6.65 -8.63 -4.36
CA VAL A 159 7.41 -9.54 -3.49
C VAL A 159 6.46 -10.42 -2.72
N TYR A 160 6.89 -11.65 -2.48
CA TYR A 160 6.12 -12.64 -1.76
C TYR A 160 7.00 -13.55 -0.91
N THR A 161 6.39 -14.14 0.11
CA THR A 161 7.00 -15.10 1.03
C THR A 161 5.98 -16.19 1.36
N SER A 162 6.47 -17.33 1.82
CA SER A 162 5.64 -18.45 2.27
C SER A 162 6.27 -19.16 3.47
N THR A 163 5.47 -19.88 4.24
CA THR A 163 5.99 -20.80 5.26
C THR A 163 5.64 -22.23 4.86
N VAL A 164 6.66 -23.08 4.76
CA VAL A 164 6.47 -24.52 4.59
C VAL A 164 6.17 -25.14 5.95
N ALA A 165 5.25 -26.09 6.05
CA ALA A 165 4.91 -26.74 7.30
C ALA A 165 6.15 -27.29 8.03
N GLY A 166 6.26 -27.00 9.34
CA GLY A 166 7.41 -27.40 10.16
C GLY A 166 8.67 -26.54 9.96
N SER A 167 8.59 -25.46 9.18
CA SER A 167 9.68 -24.49 8.99
C SER A 167 9.26 -23.08 9.41
N GLY A 168 10.22 -22.16 9.48
CA GLY A 168 9.94 -20.72 9.64
C GLY A 168 9.60 -20.05 8.30
N PRO A 169 9.17 -18.77 8.33
CA PRO A 169 8.91 -18.01 7.12
C PRO A 169 10.14 -17.96 6.20
N SER A 170 9.93 -18.14 4.90
CA SER A 170 10.99 -17.98 3.91
C SER A 170 11.38 -16.50 3.76
N PRO A 171 12.59 -16.20 3.26
CA PRO A 171 12.91 -14.86 2.79
C PRO A 171 11.88 -14.38 1.76
N ASN A 172 11.71 -13.06 1.65
CA ASN A 172 10.95 -12.47 0.56
C ASN A 172 11.67 -12.74 -0.76
N VAL A 173 10.92 -13.14 -1.77
CA VAL A 173 11.37 -13.29 -3.15
C VAL A 173 10.58 -12.35 -4.06
N ALA A 174 11.19 -11.94 -5.17
CA ALA A 174 10.53 -11.10 -6.17
C ALA A 174 9.86 -11.94 -7.27
N THR A 175 9.14 -11.29 -8.18
CA THR A 175 8.57 -11.94 -9.37
C THR A 175 9.59 -12.82 -10.09
N GLY A 176 9.13 -13.99 -10.55
CA GLY A 176 9.93 -15.02 -11.23
C GLY A 176 10.65 -16.00 -10.30
N ALA A 177 10.87 -15.66 -9.02
CA ALA A 177 11.55 -16.55 -8.08
C ALA A 177 10.57 -17.52 -7.39
N PHE A 178 10.98 -18.76 -7.18
CA PHE A 178 10.12 -19.77 -6.53
C PHE A 178 10.23 -19.72 -5.01
N THR A 179 9.10 -19.82 -4.32
CA THR A 179 9.02 -19.98 -2.86
C THR A 179 8.35 -21.32 -2.50
N GLY A 180 8.76 -21.94 -1.40
CA GLY A 180 8.29 -23.27 -0.99
C GLY A 180 9.21 -24.41 -1.44
N THR A 181 8.64 -25.59 -1.69
CA THR A 181 9.38 -26.79 -2.08
C THR A 181 8.70 -27.53 -3.24
N ARG A 182 9.47 -28.36 -3.94
CA ARG A 182 8.96 -29.32 -4.94
C ARG A 182 9.27 -30.74 -4.49
N GLY A 183 8.30 -31.65 -4.60
CA GLY A 183 8.48 -33.07 -4.35
C GLY A 183 8.90 -33.43 -2.91
N LYS A 184 8.68 -32.52 -1.95
CA LYS A 184 8.99 -32.77 -0.52
C LYS A 184 7.77 -33.20 0.28
N SER A 185 6.59 -33.21 -0.34
CA SER A 185 5.35 -33.57 0.34
C SER A 185 5.01 -32.66 1.53
N LEU A 186 5.50 -31.42 1.52
CA LEU A 186 5.26 -30.45 2.60
C LEU A 186 4.35 -29.31 2.11
N PRO A 187 3.23 -29.03 2.79
CA PRO A 187 2.37 -27.90 2.43
C PRO A 187 3.00 -26.55 2.72
N LEU A 188 2.56 -25.54 1.98
CA LEU A 188 2.55 -24.18 2.47
C LEU A 188 1.43 -24.00 3.49
N VAL A 189 1.73 -23.39 4.64
CA VAL A 189 0.76 -23.08 5.72
C VAL A 189 0.52 -21.58 5.89
N SER A 190 1.31 -20.76 5.19
CA SER A 190 1.08 -19.33 5.06
C SER A 190 1.73 -18.75 3.82
N ALA A 191 1.21 -17.62 3.37
CA ALA A 191 1.77 -16.81 2.30
C ALA A 191 1.49 -15.32 2.54
N GLY A 192 2.38 -14.46 2.04
CA GLY A 192 2.27 -13.01 2.17
C GLY A 192 2.76 -12.32 0.90
N PHE A 193 2.16 -11.18 0.59
CA PHE A 193 2.35 -10.48 -0.68
C PHE A 193 2.42 -8.96 -0.48
N SER A 194 3.30 -8.30 -1.23
CA SER A 194 3.47 -6.86 -1.19
C SER A 194 3.90 -6.30 -2.53
N LEU A 195 3.38 -5.13 -2.90
CA LEU A 195 3.97 -4.33 -3.96
C LEU A 195 5.14 -3.50 -3.41
N VAL A 196 6.24 -3.43 -4.15
CA VAL A 196 7.46 -2.69 -3.79
C VAL A 196 7.94 -1.81 -4.95
N GLY A 197 8.89 -0.92 -4.67
CA GLY A 197 9.42 0.03 -5.63
C GLY A 197 8.76 1.41 -5.54
N PRO A 198 9.37 2.45 -6.15
CA PRO A 198 8.87 3.83 -6.11
C PRO A 198 7.45 3.98 -6.68
N ASP A 199 7.12 3.22 -7.73
CA ASP A 199 5.90 3.38 -8.52
C ASP A 199 4.77 2.44 -8.10
N ARG A 200 4.97 1.66 -7.04
CA ARG A 200 3.98 0.70 -6.50
C ARG A 200 2.61 1.29 -6.18
N HIS A 201 2.56 2.61 -5.92
CA HIS A 201 1.34 3.31 -5.54
C HIS A 201 0.39 3.55 -6.73
N PHE A 202 0.86 3.33 -7.96
CA PHE A 202 0.03 3.29 -9.16
C PHE A 202 -0.67 1.94 -9.36
N TYR A 203 -0.52 0.99 -8.44
CA TYR A 203 -1.09 -0.34 -8.55
C TYR A 203 -1.77 -0.76 -7.25
N GLU A 204 -2.83 -1.54 -7.38
CA GLU A 204 -3.53 -2.20 -6.29
C GLU A 204 -3.33 -3.71 -6.39
N LEU A 205 -2.99 -4.31 -5.27
CA LEU A 205 -2.88 -5.75 -5.10
C LEU A 205 -4.19 -6.25 -4.48
N SER A 206 -4.81 -7.24 -5.12
CA SER A 206 -5.99 -7.93 -4.64
C SER A 206 -5.85 -9.43 -4.89
N GLY A 207 -6.76 -10.22 -4.32
CA GLY A 207 -6.75 -11.68 -4.50
C GLY A 207 -7.24 -12.40 -3.26
N HIS A 208 -7.13 -13.72 -3.31
CA HIS A 208 -7.61 -14.60 -2.27
C HIS A 208 -6.63 -15.74 -1.99
N LEU A 209 -6.55 -16.13 -0.72
CA LEU A 209 -5.92 -17.37 -0.28
C LEU A 209 -6.98 -18.30 0.28
N VAL A 210 -6.89 -19.57 -0.06
CA VAL A 210 -7.79 -20.59 0.50
C VAL A 210 -6.94 -21.62 1.21
N PHE A 211 -7.15 -21.71 2.53
CA PHE A 211 -6.58 -22.76 3.37
C PHE A 211 -7.61 -23.86 3.54
N ARG A 212 -7.16 -25.12 3.61
CA ARG A 212 -8.04 -26.28 3.66
C ARG A 212 -9.06 -26.15 4.80
N GLY A 213 -10.34 -26.29 4.47
CA GLY A 213 -11.44 -26.23 5.44
C GLY A 213 -11.76 -24.82 5.96
N ALA A 214 -11.12 -23.77 5.40
CA ALA A 214 -11.39 -22.39 5.72
C ALA A 214 -12.06 -21.67 4.54
N ALA A 215 -12.85 -20.64 4.84
CA ALA A 215 -13.38 -19.75 3.81
C ALA A 215 -12.24 -18.98 3.11
N PRO A 216 -12.39 -18.60 1.83
CA PRO A 216 -11.42 -17.75 1.13
C PRO A 216 -11.13 -16.46 1.91
N GLN A 217 -9.84 -16.18 2.11
CA GLN A 217 -9.38 -14.98 2.78
C GLN A 217 -8.90 -13.96 1.74
N VAL A 218 -9.36 -12.71 1.85
CA VAL A 218 -8.86 -11.62 1.01
C VAL A 218 -7.42 -11.30 1.39
N ILE A 219 -6.57 -11.11 0.38
CA ILE A 219 -5.16 -10.76 0.60
C ILE A 219 -5.05 -9.36 1.20
N VAL A 220 -4.31 -9.25 2.30
CA VAL A 220 -3.92 -7.98 2.91
C VAL A 220 -2.45 -7.73 2.59
N ALA A 221 -2.17 -6.64 1.87
CA ALA A 221 -0.81 -6.31 1.46
C ALA A 221 0.11 -6.08 2.68
N ASN A 222 1.34 -6.58 2.61
CA ASN A 222 2.34 -6.54 3.71
C ASN A 222 1.96 -7.34 4.96
N GLN A 223 1.04 -8.29 4.84
CA GLN A 223 0.66 -9.18 5.92
C GLN A 223 0.86 -10.65 5.51
N MET A 224 1.35 -11.45 6.46
CA MET A 224 1.38 -12.91 6.32
C MET A 224 0.01 -13.47 6.70
N MET A 225 -0.56 -14.27 5.81
CA MET A 225 -1.91 -14.84 5.96
C MET A 225 -1.83 -16.31 6.34
N TYR A 226 -2.73 -16.77 7.21
CA TYR A 226 -2.74 -18.11 7.79
C TYR A 226 -4.15 -18.69 7.82
N GLY A 227 -4.26 -20.02 7.82
CA GLY A 227 -5.49 -20.69 8.19
C GLY A 227 -5.86 -20.50 9.68
N PRO A 228 -7.07 -20.87 10.11
CA PRO A 228 -7.59 -20.62 11.46
C PRO A 228 -6.68 -21.05 12.60
N THR A 229 -5.96 -22.17 12.46
CA THR A 229 -5.02 -22.70 13.46
C THR A 229 -3.55 -22.46 13.09
N GLY A 230 -3.29 -21.92 11.90
CA GLY A 230 -1.94 -21.68 11.37
C GLY A 230 -1.24 -22.92 10.84
N THR A 231 -1.95 -24.05 10.75
CA THR A 231 -1.40 -25.33 10.27
C THR A 231 -2.10 -25.87 9.03
N GLU A 232 -3.20 -25.24 8.63
CA GLU A 232 -3.99 -25.64 7.47
C GLU A 232 -3.16 -25.47 6.19
N PRO A 233 -3.12 -26.49 5.31
CA PRO A 233 -2.50 -26.37 4.01
C PRO A 233 -3.17 -25.31 3.13
N LEU A 234 -2.37 -24.50 2.45
CA LEU A 234 -2.84 -23.67 1.33
C LEU A 234 -3.25 -24.59 0.18
N VAL A 235 -4.49 -24.47 -0.29
CA VAL A 235 -5.07 -25.30 -1.37
C VAL A 235 -5.39 -24.50 -2.63
N ALA A 236 -5.52 -23.18 -2.49
CA ALA A 236 -5.76 -22.31 -3.62
C ALA A 236 -5.22 -20.89 -3.42
N LEU A 237 -4.84 -20.25 -4.52
CA LEU A 237 -4.24 -18.92 -4.55
C LEU A 237 -4.74 -18.16 -5.78
N HIS A 238 -5.26 -16.95 -5.54
CA HIS A 238 -5.54 -15.94 -6.56
C HIS A 238 -4.73 -14.69 -6.30
N ILE A 239 -4.09 -14.15 -7.33
CA ILE A 239 -3.43 -12.85 -7.28
C ILE A 239 -3.88 -12.03 -8.48
N CYS A 240 -4.28 -10.80 -8.21
CA CYS A 240 -4.61 -9.80 -9.22
C CYS A 240 -3.89 -8.49 -8.89
N ILE A 241 -3.26 -7.89 -9.89
CA ILE A 241 -2.71 -6.55 -9.81
C ILE A 241 -3.43 -5.70 -10.85
N ALA A 242 -4.00 -4.59 -10.41
CA ALA A 242 -4.66 -3.64 -11.30
C ALA A 242 -4.02 -2.26 -11.14
N PRO A 243 -3.98 -1.43 -12.19
CA PRO A 243 -3.67 -0.02 -12.04
C PRO A 243 -4.61 0.62 -11.00
N ALA A 244 -4.04 1.31 -10.02
CA ALA A 244 -4.78 2.00 -8.99
C ALA A 244 -5.48 3.21 -9.60
N THR A 245 -6.81 3.15 -9.72
CA THR A 245 -7.65 4.34 -9.96
C THR A 245 -7.82 5.12 -8.65
N LYS A 246 -6.71 5.59 -8.07
CA LYS A 246 -6.79 6.77 -7.22
C LYS A 246 -6.83 7.97 -8.15
N MET A 247 -8.03 8.25 -8.64
CA MET A 247 -8.34 9.58 -9.16
C MET A 247 -8.12 10.51 -7.97
N ASN A 248 -6.91 11.07 -7.87
CA ASN A 248 -6.69 12.28 -7.10
C ASN A 248 -7.85 13.18 -7.52
N ALA A 249 -8.68 13.62 -6.57
CA ALA A 249 -9.63 14.70 -6.85
C ALA A 249 -8.84 15.73 -7.66
N ALA A 250 -9.35 16.10 -8.83
CA ALA A 250 -8.64 16.98 -9.76
C ALA A 250 -8.01 18.08 -8.91
N ARG A 251 -6.67 18.20 -8.96
CA ARG A 251 -5.99 19.27 -8.23
C ARG A 251 -6.77 20.52 -8.57
N TYR A 252 -7.33 21.18 -7.54
CA TYR A 252 -8.01 22.45 -7.75
C TYR A 252 -6.99 23.33 -8.46
N LYS A 253 -7.18 23.51 -9.78
CA LYS A 253 -6.36 24.42 -10.54
C LYS A 253 -6.70 25.79 -10.00
N SER A 254 -5.72 26.41 -9.38
CA SER A 254 -5.93 27.74 -8.82
C SER A 254 -6.34 28.65 -9.98
N PRO A 255 -7.40 29.46 -9.86
CA PRO A 255 -7.81 30.41 -10.91
C PRO A 255 -6.69 31.36 -11.35
N TRP A 256 -5.62 31.45 -10.54
CA TRP A 256 -4.44 32.29 -10.74
C TRP A 256 -3.30 31.63 -11.53
N GLU A 257 -3.36 30.32 -11.81
CA GLU A 257 -2.31 29.61 -12.58
C GLU A 257 -2.20 30.08 -14.04
N ASN A 258 -3.20 30.81 -14.57
CA ASN A 258 -3.15 31.44 -15.89
C ASN A 258 -2.81 32.95 -15.85
N SER A 259 -2.59 33.54 -14.68
CA SER A 259 -2.27 34.97 -14.55
C SER A 259 -0.77 35.22 -14.46
N ALA A 260 0.00 34.67 -15.40
CA ALA A 260 1.34 35.19 -15.67
C ALA A 260 1.21 36.38 -16.62
N LEU A 261 0.90 37.57 -16.08
CA LEU A 261 1.10 38.81 -16.81
C LEU A 261 2.59 38.90 -17.17
N THR A 262 2.88 39.02 -18.46
CA THR A 262 4.23 39.17 -19.01
C THR A 262 4.96 40.29 -18.27
N GLN A 263 5.90 39.94 -17.39
CA GLN A 263 6.82 40.93 -16.83
C GLN A 263 7.70 41.44 -17.98
N LYS A 264 7.42 42.65 -18.46
CA LYS A 264 8.37 43.39 -19.30
C LYS A 264 9.60 43.66 -18.46
N ILE A 265 10.69 42.97 -18.78
CA ILE A 265 12.01 43.25 -18.24
C ILE A 265 12.45 44.58 -18.86
N SER A 266 12.37 45.67 -18.09
CA SER A 266 12.95 46.95 -18.48
C SER A 266 14.47 46.84 -18.37
N SER A 267 15.14 46.66 -19.51
CA SER A 267 16.59 46.77 -19.63
C SER A 267 17.00 48.24 -19.62
N THR A 268 17.22 48.82 -18.44
CA THR A 268 17.99 50.07 -18.35
C THR A 268 19.47 49.71 -18.36
N GLY A 269 20.02 49.55 -19.56
CA GLY A 269 21.46 49.59 -19.76
C GLY A 269 21.98 50.99 -19.44
N GLN A 270 23.02 51.06 -18.60
CA GLN A 270 23.89 52.22 -18.51
C GLN A 270 24.43 52.57 -19.89
N MET A 271 24.55 53.86 -20.21
CA MET A 271 25.66 54.47 -20.95
C MET A 271 25.54 56.00 -20.87
N ALA A 272 26.70 56.63 -20.68
CA ALA A 272 27.02 58.06 -20.52
C ALA A 272 26.88 58.62 -19.09
#